data_AF-A0A8H7AZK4-F1
#
_entry.id   AF-A0A8H7AZK4-F1
#
_cell.length_a   1.000
_cell.length_b   1.000
_cell.length_c   1.000
_cell.angle_alpha   90.00
_cell.angle_beta   90.00
_cell.angle_gamma   90.00
#
_symmetry.space_group_name_H-M   'P 1'
#
loop_
_entity.id
_entity.type
_entity.pdbx_description
1 polymer ?
#
loop_
_entity_poly.entity_id
_entity_poly.type
_entity_poly.pdbx_seq_one_letter_code
_entity_poly.pdbx_strand_id
1 'polypeptide(L)'
;MVSLKCLSAIALLAIASAQSTNNTTPIRYMPFGDSITEIVCWRSKLWQRLRTTEWANVNFVGSGKTENNCRDTTYDRDNEGHSGHYAHTRNALEKQTDSVKRTVGFLAIDIANKNQLDGWLKTNPADIITMHLGTNDIVQQNKAVTDIIAAFTKLIGTMRTSNPKMKIIVRLSYPACAYATVSDTHLLTLASQVAQIIPLGIGNYNGKVQELNRAIVPWAQGLNTTQSPIWVVDQYTGFSGSADLRDGVHPNDSGDVKMANVWYPAVVRAFEAARTDRVVVGKERQHKGISAMGESRQELVAWLNNLLQLNITKVEQCGTGAALCQVFDSIFYDVPMSRVKFNANTEYAYLQNFKVLQNTFAKHQIDKPIRVESLVKCKMQDNLEFLQFVKQYWDQHFPGHEYDPVARRKGQGGVATGAAPRAAASTARRAPAASNTAAPRTRTPLASGGGAASAALREENTALKETVTGLERERDFYFSKLRDIELLIQQAMEADPELEKDEGLLKQIQNILYSTEEGFEIPPEAEGAEEETF
;
A
#
# COMPACT_ATOMS: atom_id res chain seq x y z
N MET A 1 -25.84 -29.45 69.58
CA MET A 1 -25.91 -30.23 68.32
C MET A 1 -25.06 -29.54 67.26
N VAL A 2 -24.54 -30.27 66.27
CA VAL A 2 -23.56 -29.76 65.30
C VAL A 2 -24.18 -29.60 63.91
N SER A 3 -24.02 -28.42 63.32
CA SER A 3 -24.09 -28.16 61.87
C SER A 3 -23.47 -26.76 61.67
N LEU A 4 -22.22 -26.56 61.24
CA LEU A 4 -21.44 -27.13 60.13
C LEU A 4 -21.93 -26.68 58.74
N LYS A 5 -21.29 -25.63 58.21
CA LYS A 5 -20.71 -25.64 56.86
C LYS A 5 -19.72 -24.48 56.68
N CYS A 6 -18.61 -24.77 56.02
CA CYS A 6 -17.60 -23.77 55.65
C CYS A 6 -18.03 -23.01 54.39
N LEU A 7 -17.61 -21.76 54.27
CA LEU A 7 -17.52 -21.05 52.99
C LEU A 7 -16.12 -20.42 52.94
N SER A 8 -15.33 -20.84 51.95
CA SER A 8 -13.98 -20.30 51.74
C SER A 8 -14.04 -18.96 51.00
N ALA A 9 -13.05 -18.11 51.20
CA ALA A 9 -13.00 -16.81 50.54
C ALA A 9 -12.63 -16.96 49.05
N ILE A 10 -13.43 -16.35 48.18
CA ILE A 10 -13.06 -16.06 46.79
C ILE A 10 -13.11 -14.55 46.62
N ALA A 11 -11.94 -13.92 46.45
CA ALA A 11 -11.86 -12.52 46.07
C ALA A 11 -12.09 -12.42 44.56
N LEU A 12 -13.16 -11.75 44.13
CA LEU A 12 -13.34 -11.42 42.73
C LEU A 12 -12.30 -10.38 42.31
N LEU A 13 -11.28 -10.81 41.55
CA LEU A 13 -10.54 -9.90 40.70
C LEU A 13 -11.47 -9.48 39.55
N ALA A 14 -12.20 -8.39 39.76
CA ALA A 14 -12.92 -7.71 38.68
C ALA A 14 -11.87 -7.08 37.75
N ILE A 15 -11.43 -7.83 36.73
CA ILE A 15 -10.65 -7.29 35.62
C ILE A 15 -11.57 -6.37 34.83
N ALA A 16 -11.63 -5.11 35.26
CA ALA A 16 -12.22 -4.05 34.48
C ALA A 16 -11.37 -3.90 33.21
N SER A 17 -11.83 -4.51 32.11
CA SER A 17 -11.23 -4.35 30.80
C SER A 17 -11.36 -2.88 30.41
N ALA A 18 -10.29 -2.11 30.66
CA ALA A 18 -10.16 -0.73 30.24
C ALA A 18 -10.20 -0.71 28.71
N GLN A 19 -11.39 -0.51 28.15
CA GLN A 19 -11.58 -0.27 26.73
C GLN A 19 -10.81 1.00 26.40
N SER A 20 -9.59 0.83 25.88
CA SER A 20 -8.87 1.94 25.27
C SER A 20 -9.76 2.45 24.15
N THR A 21 -10.36 3.62 24.36
CA THR A 21 -11.03 4.38 23.31
C THR A 21 -9.96 4.91 22.38
N ASN A 22 -9.38 3.99 21.61
CA ASN A 22 -8.41 4.26 20.56
C ASN A 22 -9.09 5.27 19.64
N ASN A 23 -8.65 6.53 19.71
CA ASN A 23 -9.31 7.65 19.06
C ASN A 23 -8.95 7.69 17.57
N THR A 24 -9.22 6.56 16.88
CA THR A 24 -8.97 6.36 15.47
C THR A 24 -9.95 7.22 14.70
N THR A 25 -9.45 8.29 14.07
CA THR A 25 -10.19 9.10 13.10
C THR A 25 -11.02 8.20 12.20
N PRO A 26 -12.32 8.46 11.96
CA PRO A 26 -13.15 7.71 11.01
C PRO A 26 -12.46 7.42 9.67
N ILE A 27 -12.82 6.33 9.01
CA ILE A 27 -12.48 6.14 7.59
C ILE A 27 -13.28 7.17 6.79
N ARG A 28 -12.61 7.92 5.92
CA ARG A 28 -13.21 8.99 5.12
C ARG A 28 -13.54 8.48 3.73
N TYR A 29 -14.83 8.43 3.41
CA TYR A 29 -15.35 7.87 2.18
C TYR A 29 -15.97 8.97 1.31
N MET A 30 -15.52 9.11 0.07
CA MET A 30 -16.09 10.06 -0.89
C MET A 30 -16.96 9.35 -1.94
N PRO A 31 -18.29 9.52 -1.92
CA PRO A 31 -19.14 9.28 -3.07
C PRO A 31 -18.91 10.38 -4.11
N PHE A 32 -18.19 10.10 -5.20
CA PHE A 32 -17.82 11.05 -6.25
C PHE A 32 -18.54 10.74 -7.56
N GLY A 33 -19.12 11.75 -8.23
CA GLY A 33 -19.77 11.52 -9.52
C GLY A 33 -20.61 12.66 -10.08
N ASP A 34 -21.56 12.30 -10.94
CA ASP A 34 -22.52 13.22 -11.56
C ASP A 34 -23.86 13.26 -10.80
N SER A 35 -24.97 13.58 -11.47
CA SER A 35 -26.32 13.56 -10.89
C SER A 35 -26.76 12.19 -10.37
N ILE A 36 -26.17 11.10 -10.88
CA ILE A 36 -26.40 9.73 -10.39
C ILE A 36 -25.63 9.46 -9.08
N THR A 37 -24.75 10.37 -8.65
CA THR A 37 -24.25 10.41 -7.26
C THR A 37 -24.98 11.46 -6.43
N GLU A 38 -25.27 12.65 -6.98
CA GLU A 38 -25.88 13.73 -6.21
C GLU A 38 -27.35 13.45 -5.86
N ILE A 39 -28.25 13.45 -6.85
CA ILE A 39 -29.71 13.63 -6.70
C ILE A 39 -30.52 12.31 -6.73
N VAL A 40 -29.96 11.30 -6.07
CA VAL A 40 -30.53 9.93 -5.95
C VAL A 40 -30.16 9.32 -4.58
N CYS A 41 -30.80 8.21 -4.22
CA CYS A 41 -30.87 7.73 -2.84
C CYS A 41 -30.06 6.46 -2.52
N TRP A 42 -29.30 5.89 -3.46
CA TRP A 42 -28.41 4.74 -3.16
C TRP A 42 -27.40 5.06 -2.04
N ARG A 43 -27.00 6.33 -1.88
CA ARG A 43 -26.12 6.77 -0.77
C ARG A 43 -26.77 6.62 0.60
N SER A 44 -28.05 6.99 0.75
CA SER A 44 -28.80 6.79 2.00
C SER A 44 -29.01 5.29 2.26
N LYS A 45 -29.43 4.52 1.24
CA LYS A 45 -29.60 3.05 1.36
C LYS A 45 -28.29 2.33 1.73
N LEU A 46 -27.16 2.76 1.16
CA LEU A 46 -25.82 2.28 1.51
C LEU A 46 -25.45 2.63 2.95
N TRP A 47 -25.64 3.89 3.37
CA TRP A 47 -25.36 4.34 4.73
C TRP A 47 -26.18 3.58 5.77
N GLN A 48 -27.49 3.45 5.56
CA GLN A 48 -28.40 2.68 6.44
C GLN A 48 -27.89 1.24 6.65
N ARG A 49 -27.44 0.58 5.58
CA ARG A 49 -26.90 -0.79 5.64
C ARG A 49 -25.54 -0.88 6.36
N LEU A 50 -24.73 0.18 6.34
CA LEU A 50 -23.47 0.25 7.11
C LEU A 50 -23.71 0.50 8.61
N ARG A 51 -24.81 1.17 8.99
CA ARG A 51 -25.13 1.48 10.39
C ARG A 51 -25.39 0.27 11.29
N THR A 52 -25.64 -0.91 10.73
CA THR A 52 -25.80 -2.18 11.47
C THR A 52 -24.53 -3.06 11.43
N THR A 53 -23.36 -2.46 11.18
CA THR A 53 -22.06 -3.16 11.07
C THR A 53 -20.96 -2.40 11.81
N GLU A 54 -19.76 -2.94 11.90
CA GLU A 54 -18.61 -2.21 12.46
C GLU A 54 -18.21 -0.95 11.66
N TRP A 55 -18.73 -0.81 10.44
CA TRP A 55 -18.56 0.34 9.56
C TRP A 55 -19.55 1.49 9.85
N ALA A 56 -20.37 1.38 10.89
CA ALA A 56 -21.33 2.42 11.28
C ALA A 56 -20.69 3.79 11.55
N ASN A 57 -19.39 3.84 11.87
CA ASN A 57 -18.61 5.05 12.15
C ASN A 57 -17.73 5.50 10.97
N VAL A 58 -18.00 5.06 9.74
CA VAL A 58 -17.43 5.66 8.52
C VAL A 58 -18.02 7.07 8.34
N ASN A 59 -17.16 8.04 8.04
CA ASN A 59 -17.53 9.43 7.76
C ASN A 59 -17.55 9.63 6.25
N PHE A 60 -18.69 10.02 5.68
CA PHE A 60 -18.73 10.39 4.27
C PHE A 60 -18.13 11.79 4.10
N VAL A 61 -17.53 12.11 2.95
CA VAL A 61 -16.86 13.40 2.72
C VAL A 61 -17.15 13.95 1.32
N GLY A 62 -17.35 15.26 1.22
CA GLY A 62 -17.53 15.97 -0.04
C GLY A 62 -18.25 17.31 0.14
N SER A 63 -18.28 18.14 -0.92
CA SER A 63 -18.83 19.49 -0.84
C SER A 63 -20.37 19.55 -0.84
N GLY A 64 -21.04 18.56 -1.42
CA GLY A 64 -22.50 18.45 -1.49
C GLY A 64 -23.09 17.83 -0.22
N LYS A 65 -24.15 18.47 0.32
CA LYS A 65 -24.81 18.07 1.59
C LYS A 65 -26.34 17.89 1.48
N THR A 66 -26.85 17.88 0.26
CA THR A 66 -28.30 17.87 -0.05
C THR A 66 -28.95 16.53 0.30
N GLU A 67 -30.20 16.60 0.78
CA GLU A 67 -31.02 15.44 1.22
C GLU A 67 -31.75 14.74 0.06
N ASN A 68 -32.02 15.47 -1.04
CA ASN A 68 -32.53 14.95 -2.31
C ASN A 68 -33.85 14.16 -2.25
N ASN A 69 -34.70 14.40 -1.24
CA ASN A 69 -35.99 13.76 -1.01
C ASN A 69 -35.90 12.24 -0.79
N CYS A 70 -34.79 11.77 -0.20
CA CYS A 70 -34.61 10.38 0.20
C CYS A 70 -35.39 10.02 1.48
N ARG A 71 -35.98 11.01 2.16
CA ARG A 71 -36.82 10.91 3.37
C ARG A 71 -36.07 10.38 4.59
N ASP A 72 -34.75 10.47 4.54
CA ASP A 72 -33.84 10.09 5.61
C ASP A 72 -33.20 11.35 6.20
N THR A 73 -33.53 11.64 7.46
CA THR A 73 -33.00 12.80 8.18
C THR A 73 -31.74 12.51 8.97
N THR A 74 -31.25 11.26 8.94
CA THR A 74 -30.15 10.77 9.78
C THR A 74 -28.90 10.37 9.02
N TYR A 75 -29.02 10.01 7.73
CA TYR A 75 -27.86 9.60 6.93
C TYR A 75 -26.85 10.72 6.72
N ASP A 76 -25.57 10.32 6.63
CA ASP A 76 -24.49 11.20 6.25
C ASP A 76 -24.62 11.60 4.78
N ARG A 77 -24.81 12.90 4.54
CA ARG A 77 -25.19 13.44 3.23
C ARG A 77 -23.99 13.83 2.39
N ASP A 78 -22.81 13.89 3.00
CA ASP A 78 -21.60 14.41 2.39
C ASP A 78 -21.21 13.60 1.15
N ASN A 79 -21.05 14.29 0.03
CA ASN A 79 -20.73 13.69 -1.26
C ASN A 79 -20.10 14.71 -2.20
N GLU A 80 -19.41 14.21 -3.22
CA GLU A 80 -18.83 14.97 -4.31
C GLU A 80 -19.54 14.60 -5.64
N GLY A 81 -20.88 14.50 -5.58
CA GLY A 81 -21.76 14.35 -6.73
C GLY A 81 -22.17 15.72 -7.29
N HIS A 82 -22.14 15.88 -8.62
CA HIS A 82 -22.41 17.16 -9.27
C HIS A 82 -23.34 17.04 -10.49
N SER A 83 -24.60 17.44 -10.34
CA SER A 83 -25.65 17.28 -11.37
C SER A 83 -25.51 18.19 -12.59
N GLY A 84 -24.80 19.31 -12.46
CA GLY A 84 -24.59 20.25 -13.55
C GLY A 84 -24.66 21.71 -13.13
N HIS A 85 -24.51 22.60 -14.12
CA HIS A 85 -24.84 24.02 -14.01
C HIS A 85 -25.81 24.41 -15.12
N TYR A 86 -26.64 25.43 -14.88
CA TYR A 86 -27.49 26.01 -15.92
C TYR A 86 -26.63 26.81 -16.91
N ALA A 87 -26.47 26.29 -18.13
CA ALA A 87 -25.85 27.05 -19.22
C ALA A 87 -26.88 28.00 -19.83
N HIS A 88 -26.74 29.31 -19.59
CA HIS A 88 -27.52 30.33 -20.30
C HIS A 88 -26.98 30.50 -21.73
N THR A 89 -27.66 29.89 -22.70
CA THR A 89 -27.44 30.11 -24.14
C THR A 89 -27.87 31.52 -24.55
N ARG A 90 -26.99 32.51 -24.36
CA ARG A 90 -27.17 33.85 -24.93
C ARG A 90 -26.92 33.85 -26.45
N ASN A 91 -27.92 33.42 -27.21
CA ASN A 91 -28.00 33.78 -28.63
C ASN A 91 -28.14 35.31 -28.71
N ALA A 92 -27.15 35.99 -29.29
CA ALA A 92 -27.05 37.45 -29.28
C ALA A 92 -28.03 38.18 -30.24
N LEU A 93 -29.05 37.49 -30.78
CA LEU A 93 -29.90 37.98 -31.85
C LEU A 93 -31.39 37.59 -31.73
N GLU A 94 -31.87 37.17 -30.55
CA GLU A 94 -33.29 36.81 -30.40
C GLU A 94 -33.92 37.38 -29.12
N LYS A 95 -35.02 38.13 -29.29
CA LYS A 95 -35.77 38.75 -28.19
C LYS A 95 -36.83 37.79 -27.66
N GLN A 96 -36.47 37.09 -26.58
CA GLN A 96 -37.37 36.72 -25.49
C GLN A 96 -38.72 36.06 -25.87
N THR A 97 -38.67 34.75 -26.13
CA THR A 97 -39.53 33.75 -25.44
C THR A 97 -38.75 32.43 -25.37
N ASP A 98 -39.16 31.51 -24.49
CA ASP A 98 -38.61 30.15 -24.32
C ASP A 98 -37.08 30.04 -24.20
N SER A 99 -36.56 30.58 -23.09
CA SER A 99 -35.22 30.22 -22.61
C SER A 99 -35.16 28.75 -22.16
N VAL A 100 -34.87 27.84 -23.10
CA VAL A 100 -34.65 26.42 -22.82
C VAL A 100 -33.46 26.28 -21.86
N LYS A 101 -33.74 26.13 -20.56
CA LYS A 101 -32.76 25.87 -19.49
C LYS A 101 -32.16 24.47 -19.64
N ARG A 102 -31.27 24.28 -20.61
CA ARG A 102 -30.50 23.05 -20.74
C ARG A 102 -29.43 23.02 -19.64
N THR A 103 -29.73 22.32 -18.55
CA THR A 103 -28.73 21.96 -17.54
C THR A 103 -27.59 21.20 -18.23
N VAL A 104 -26.37 21.73 -18.16
CA VAL A 104 -25.18 21.01 -18.62
C VAL A 104 -24.63 20.28 -17.41
N GLY A 105 -24.73 18.95 -17.43
CA GLY A 105 -24.23 18.08 -16.39
C GLY A 105 -22.71 18.14 -16.30
N PHE A 106 -22.13 17.76 -15.16
CA PHE A 106 -20.67 17.67 -15.11
C PHE A 106 -20.19 16.50 -15.97
N LEU A 107 -19.28 16.80 -16.89
CA LEU A 107 -18.54 15.83 -17.69
C LEU A 107 -17.30 15.38 -16.92
N ALA A 108 -16.93 14.10 -17.00
CA ALA A 108 -15.66 13.58 -16.52
C ALA A 108 -14.49 14.36 -17.12
N ILE A 109 -14.57 14.64 -18.43
CA ILE A 109 -13.60 15.41 -19.20
C ILE A 109 -13.47 16.85 -18.66
N ASP A 110 -14.56 17.51 -18.27
CA ASP A 110 -14.52 18.86 -17.72
C ASP A 110 -13.90 18.90 -16.32
N ILE A 111 -14.30 17.97 -15.43
CA ILE A 111 -13.73 17.86 -14.08
C ILE A 111 -12.22 17.64 -14.16
N ALA A 112 -11.79 16.71 -15.02
CA ALA A 112 -10.39 16.38 -15.25
C ALA A 112 -9.63 17.58 -15.83
N ASN A 113 -10.13 18.22 -16.89
CA ASN A 113 -9.45 19.34 -17.54
C ASN A 113 -9.31 20.55 -16.61
N LYS A 114 -10.38 20.91 -15.89
CA LYS A 114 -10.41 22.02 -14.91
C LYS A 114 -9.74 21.68 -13.57
N ASN A 115 -9.23 20.44 -13.41
CA ASN A 115 -8.54 19.95 -12.21
C ASN A 115 -9.36 20.07 -10.90
N GLN A 116 -10.69 19.97 -10.97
CA GLN A 116 -11.56 20.35 -9.84
C GLN A 116 -11.43 19.39 -8.65
N LEU A 117 -11.17 18.11 -8.93
CA LEU A 117 -10.99 17.06 -7.92
C LEU A 117 -9.79 17.31 -6.98
N ASP A 118 -8.78 18.05 -7.42
CA ASP A 118 -7.65 18.46 -6.56
C ASP A 118 -8.10 19.42 -5.45
N GLY A 119 -8.92 20.43 -5.80
CA GLY A 119 -9.50 21.36 -4.83
C GLY A 119 -10.49 20.67 -3.88
N TRP A 120 -11.30 19.75 -4.42
CA TRP A 120 -12.24 18.96 -3.62
C TRP A 120 -11.52 18.03 -2.64
N LEU A 121 -10.50 17.28 -3.06
CA LEU A 121 -9.73 16.41 -2.18
C LEU A 121 -8.81 17.16 -1.19
N LYS A 122 -8.39 18.39 -1.50
CA LYS A 122 -7.72 19.26 -0.51
C LYS A 122 -8.66 19.76 0.57
N THR A 123 -9.93 19.99 0.24
CA THR A 123 -10.96 20.49 1.17
C THR A 123 -11.58 19.34 1.98
N ASN A 124 -11.85 18.22 1.32
CA ASN A 124 -12.55 17.04 1.82
C ASN A 124 -11.69 15.78 1.57
N PRO A 125 -10.56 15.57 2.28
CA PRO A 125 -9.60 14.55 1.88
C PRO A 125 -10.11 13.14 2.22
N ALA A 126 -10.03 12.23 1.25
CA ALA A 126 -10.59 10.89 1.32
C ALA A 126 -9.52 9.81 1.57
N ASP A 127 -9.94 8.73 2.24
CA ASP A 127 -9.19 7.47 2.30
C ASP A 127 -9.66 6.50 1.19
N ILE A 128 -10.94 6.60 0.83
CA ILE A 128 -11.65 5.74 -0.13
C ILE A 128 -12.54 6.62 -1.01
N ILE A 129 -12.63 6.29 -2.29
CA ILE A 129 -13.50 7.00 -3.24
C ILE A 129 -14.26 6.02 -4.13
N THR A 130 -15.57 6.21 -4.30
CA THR A 130 -16.35 5.57 -5.37
C THR A 130 -16.54 6.58 -6.50
N MET A 131 -16.19 6.23 -7.74
CA MET A 131 -16.38 7.11 -8.91
C MET A 131 -17.53 6.60 -9.81
N HIS A 132 -18.53 7.44 -10.06
CA HIS A 132 -19.58 7.20 -11.06
C HIS A 132 -19.72 8.42 -12.00
N LEU A 133 -19.14 8.32 -13.20
CA LEU A 133 -19.08 9.39 -14.20
C LEU A 133 -19.15 8.82 -15.62
N GLY A 134 -19.33 9.69 -16.62
CA GLY A 134 -19.32 9.34 -18.05
C GLY A 134 -20.71 9.40 -18.71
N THR A 135 -21.78 9.38 -17.93
CA THR A 135 -23.16 9.52 -18.43
C THR A 135 -23.34 10.82 -19.19
N ASN A 136 -22.91 11.94 -18.62
CA ASN A 136 -23.03 13.26 -19.24
C ASN A 136 -22.14 13.43 -20.48
N ASP A 137 -20.92 12.88 -20.45
CA ASP A 137 -19.98 12.89 -21.57
C ASP A 137 -20.59 12.20 -22.81
N ILE A 138 -21.29 11.08 -22.61
CA ILE A 138 -22.01 10.35 -23.67
C ILE A 138 -23.30 11.07 -24.08
N VAL A 139 -24.21 11.33 -23.14
CA VAL A 139 -25.57 11.80 -23.44
C VAL A 139 -25.58 13.24 -23.96
N GLN A 140 -24.77 14.14 -23.38
CA GLN A 140 -24.91 15.57 -23.63
C GLN A 140 -24.05 16.08 -24.78
N GLN A 141 -22.86 15.49 -24.98
CA GLN A 141 -21.87 15.93 -25.98
C GLN A 141 -21.31 14.80 -26.85
N ASN A 142 -21.76 13.55 -26.69
CA ASN A 142 -21.34 12.38 -27.49
C ASN A 142 -19.80 12.20 -27.57
N LYS A 143 -19.08 12.50 -26.48
CA LYS A 143 -17.60 12.46 -26.39
C LYS A 143 -17.04 11.09 -26.77
N ALA A 144 -15.82 11.02 -27.30
CA ALA A 144 -15.22 9.72 -27.64
C ALA A 144 -14.88 8.94 -26.36
N VAL A 145 -14.98 7.62 -26.41
CA VAL A 145 -14.66 6.75 -25.26
C VAL A 145 -13.21 6.92 -24.82
N THR A 146 -12.31 7.11 -25.78
CA THR A 146 -10.89 7.48 -25.56
C THR A 146 -10.73 8.70 -24.67
N ASP A 147 -11.54 9.74 -24.87
CA ASP A 147 -11.44 11.01 -24.16
C ASP A 147 -11.91 10.85 -22.70
N ILE A 148 -12.96 10.05 -22.49
CA ILE A 148 -13.51 9.73 -21.16
C ILE A 148 -12.50 8.89 -20.37
N ILE A 149 -11.85 7.90 -21.02
CA ILE A 149 -10.79 7.08 -20.40
C ILE A 149 -9.52 7.91 -20.11
N ALA A 150 -9.16 8.86 -20.98
CA ALA A 150 -8.08 9.81 -20.71
C ALA A 150 -8.39 10.73 -19.51
N ALA A 151 -9.63 11.21 -19.43
CA ALA A 151 -10.11 11.98 -18.28
C ALA A 151 -10.09 11.16 -16.98
N PHE A 152 -10.58 9.92 -17.00
CA PHE A 152 -10.51 9.01 -15.85
C PHE A 152 -9.06 8.78 -15.40
N THR A 153 -8.12 8.60 -16.34
CA THR A 153 -6.68 8.48 -16.04
C THR A 153 -6.16 9.68 -15.25
N LYS A 154 -6.51 10.90 -15.65
CA LYS A 154 -6.13 12.13 -14.93
C LYS A 154 -6.79 12.23 -13.55
N LEU A 155 -8.04 11.79 -13.40
CA LEU A 155 -8.73 11.75 -12.11
C LEU A 155 -8.07 10.74 -11.16
N ILE A 156 -7.68 9.56 -11.62
CA ILE A 156 -6.90 8.56 -10.84
C ILE A 156 -5.55 9.13 -10.40
N GLY A 157 -4.84 9.84 -11.30
CA GLY A 157 -3.63 10.57 -10.93
C GLY A 157 -3.86 11.59 -9.82
N THR A 158 -4.95 12.35 -9.90
CA THR A 158 -5.33 13.35 -8.88
C THR A 158 -5.65 12.70 -7.53
N MET A 159 -6.40 11.60 -7.53
CA MET A 159 -6.71 10.79 -6.33
C MET A 159 -5.42 10.30 -5.65
N ARG A 160 -4.49 9.73 -6.40
CA ARG A 160 -3.21 9.21 -5.88
C ARG A 160 -2.24 10.30 -5.43
N THR A 161 -2.24 11.47 -6.07
CA THR A 161 -1.49 12.64 -5.61
C THR A 161 -2.02 13.16 -4.27
N SER A 162 -3.35 13.12 -4.04
CA SER A 162 -3.93 13.47 -2.75
C SER A 162 -3.65 12.43 -1.66
N ASN A 163 -3.64 11.15 -2.01
CA ASN A 163 -3.39 10.05 -1.08
C ASN A 163 -2.83 8.83 -1.84
N PRO A 164 -1.51 8.54 -1.76
CA PRO A 164 -0.89 7.42 -2.47
C PRO A 164 -1.40 6.03 -2.05
N LYS A 165 -2.11 5.91 -0.92
CA LYS A 165 -2.76 4.69 -0.45
C LYS A 165 -4.28 4.68 -0.69
N MET A 166 -4.84 5.66 -1.42
CA MET A 166 -6.29 5.77 -1.62
C MET A 166 -6.85 4.48 -2.24
N LYS A 167 -7.91 3.94 -1.64
CA LYS A 167 -8.59 2.73 -2.12
C LYS A 167 -9.67 3.18 -3.11
N ILE A 168 -9.48 2.91 -4.40
CA ILE A 168 -10.28 3.50 -5.46
C ILE A 168 -11.26 2.47 -6.00
N ILE A 169 -12.52 2.67 -5.69
CA ILE A 169 -13.59 1.91 -6.30
C ILE A 169 -14.05 2.71 -7.53
N VAL A 170 -13.38 2.54 -8.67
CA VAL A 170 -14.00 2.88 -9.97
C VAL A 170 -15.04 1.81 -10.30
N ARG A 171 -15.97 1.61 -9.33
CA ARG A 171 -17.03 0.58 -9.24
C ARG A 171 -16.37 -0.83 -9.02
N LEU A 172 -16.61 -1.78 -8.06
CA LEU A 172 -16.11 -3.22 -8.03
C LEU A 172 -17.08 -4.43 -8.27
N SER A 173 -16.78 -5.34 -9.23
CA SER A 173 -17.47 -6.62 -9.48
C SER A 173 -16.55 -7.73 -9.04
N TYR A 174 -17.00 -8.45 -8.02
CA TYR A 174 -16.91 -9.90 -7.99
C TYR A 174 -18.35 -10.38 -7.71
N PRO A 175 -18.77 -11.55 -8.20
CA PRO A 175 -19.93 -12.21 -7.60
C PRO A 175 -19.66 -12.41 -6.10
N ALA A 176 -20.71 -12.46 -5.30
CA ALA A 176 -20.57 -12.89 -3.91
C ALA A 176 -19.96 -14.29 -3.83
N CYS A 177 -19.26 -14.59 -2.74
CA CYS A 177 -18.82 -15.95 -2.45
C CYS A 177 -20.05 -16.87 -2.45
N ALA A 178 -20.04 -17.86 -3.35
CA ALA A 178 -20.98 -18.96 -3.40
C ALA A 178 -20.19 -20.26 -3.27
N TYR A 179 -20.77 -21.25 -2.61
CA TYR A 179 -20.16 -22.58 -2.44
C TYR A 179 -19.74 -23.16 -3.80
N ALA A 180 -18.44 -23.38 -3.96
CA ALA A 180 -17.85 -24.15 -5.05
C ALA A 180 -16.78 -25.08 -4.46
N THR A 181 -17.23 -26.25 -4.01
CA THR A 181 -16.38 -27.38 -3.67
C THR A 181 -15.88 -28.07 -4.93
N VAL A 182 -14.87 -28.94 -4.77
CA VAL A 182 -14.27 -29.84 -5.77
C VAL A 182 -13.22 -29.18 -6.67
N SER A 183 -12.11 -29.90 -6.82
CA SER A 183 -11.00 -29.65 -7.71
C SER A 183 -11.41 -29.69 -9.18
N ASP A 184 -10.88 -28.78 -10.00
CA ASP A 184 -10.40 -29.17 -11.34
C ASP A 184 -9.48 -28.09 -11.96
N THR A 185 -8.41 -28.54 -12.61
CA THR A 185 -7.33 -27.68 -13.13
C THR A 185 -7.69 -27.04 -14.48
N HIS A 186 -8.91 -26.49 -14.64
CA HIS A 186 -9.41 -26.07 -15.97
C HIS A 186 -10.38 -24.88 -15.99
N LEU A 187 -10.06 -23.78 -15.28
CA LEU A 187 -10.80 -22.50 -15.35
C LEU A 187 -9.94 -21.32 -15.87
N LEU A 188 -9.45 -21.45 -17.10
CA LEU A 188 -8.80 -20.36 -17.86
C LEU A 188 -9.62 -19.92 -19.08
N THR A 189 -10.96 -19.97 -18.99
CA THR A 189 -11.88 -19.40 -19.99
C THR A 189 -13.23 -19.04 -19.37
N LEU A 190 -13.97 -18.10 -19.99
CA LEU A 190 -15.33 -17.64 -19.65
C LEU A 190 -15.51 -16.76 -18.40
N ALA A 191 -15.01 -15.52 -18.46
CA ALA A 191 -15.48 -14.42 -17.59
C ALA A 191 -15.56 -13.05 -18.34
N SER A 192 -15.93 -13.07 -19.62
CA SER A 192 -15.95 -11.88 -20.48
C SER A 192 -17.21 -11.04 -20.32
N GLN A 193 -17.39 -10.28 -19.22
CA GLN A 193 -18.30 -9.11 -19.07
C GLN A 193 -18.27 -8.49 -17.65
N VAL A 194 -18.60 -7.21 -17.40
CA VAL A 194 -17.91 -5.96 -17.83
C VAL A 194 -17.95 -4.92 -16.68
N ALA A 195 -17.03 -3.95 -16.64
CA ALA A 195 -17.33 -2.62 -16.04
C ALA A 195 -18.33 -1.87 -16.92
N GLN A 196 -19.12 -0.96 -16.35
CA GLN A 196 -20.14 -0.21 -17.12
C GLN A 196 -20.40 1.21 -16.55
N ILE A 197 -21.31 1.99 -17.14
CA ILE A 197 -22.23 2.90 -16.43
C ILE A 197 -23.63 2.25 -16.35
N ILE A 198 -24.65 2.85 -15.72
CA ILE A 198 -26.00 2.27 -15.74
C ILE A 198 -26.62 2.32 -17.15
N PRO A 199 -27.57 1.41 -17.51
CA PRO A 199 -28.29 1.50 -18.78
C PRO A 199 -29.14 2.77 -18.81
N LEU A 200 -29.41 3.29 -20.00
CA LEU A 200 -30.21 4.49 -20.20
C LEU A 200 -31.55 4.15 -20.86
N GLY A 201 -32.63 4.74 -20.38
CA GLY A 201 -33.97 4.63 -20.97
C GLY A 201 -34.23 5.61 -22.13
N ILE A 202 -33.30 6.53 -22.38
CA ILE A 202 -33.41 7.53 -23.46
C ILE A 202 -32.46 7.24 -24.64
N GLY A 203 -32.92 7.61 -25.84
CA GLY A 203 -32.10 7.65 -27.06
C GLY A 203 -31.48 6.31 -27.47
N ASN A 204 -30.44 6.39 -28.32
CA ASN A 204 -29.64 5.22 -28.72
C ASN A 204 -28.22 5.30 -28.13
N TYR A 205 -28.13 5.55 -26.82
CA TYR A 205 -26.85 5.70 -26.13
C TYR A 205 -26.28 4.37 -25.62
N ASN A 206 -27.11 3.33 -25.44
CA ASN A 206 -26.70 2.08 -24.79
C ASN A 206 -25.56 1.33 -25.51
N GLY A 207 -25.43 1.43 -26.83
CA GLY A 207 -24.27 0.87 -27.54
C GLY A 207 -22.94 1.55 -27.18
N LYS A 208 -22.97 2.87 -26.92
CA LYS A 208 -21.80 3.68 -26.56
C LYS A 208 -21.51 3.69 -25.06
N VAL A 209 -22.55 3.53 -24.24
CA VAL A 209 -22.44 3.00 -22.88
C VAL A 209 -21.62 1.71 -22.96
N GLN A 210 -22.11 0.67 -23.64
CA GLN A 210 -21.44 -0.63 -23.81
C GLN A 210 -20.03 -0.59 -24.45
N GLU A 211 -19.66 0.50 -25.13
CA GLU A 211 -18.30 0.78 -25.57
C GLU A 211 -17.40 1.27 -24.42
N LEU A 212 -17.78 2.37 -23.75
CA LEU A 212 -17.08 2.92 -22.57
C LEU A 212 -16.89 1.84 -21.49
N ASN A 213 -17.96 1.12 -21.24
CA ASN A 213 -18.03 -0.03 -20.37
C ASN A 213 -16.87 -1.02 -20.58
N ARG A 214 -16.73 -1.52 -21.82
CA ARG A 214 -15.68 -2.49 -22.18
C ARG A 214 -14.28 -1.90 -22.07
N ALA A 215 -14.11 -0.61 -22.28
CA ALA A 215 -12.81 0.07 -22.14
C ALA A 215 -12.36 0.22 -20.69
N ILE A 216 -13.27 0.37 -19.72
CA ILE A 216 -12.92 0.57 -18.30
C ILE A 216 -12.20 -0.66 -17.70
N VAL A 217 -12.52 -1.89 -18.12
CA VAL A 217 -11.92 -3.12 -17.53
C VAL A 217 -10.39 -3.17 -17.72
N PRO A 218 -9.83 -3.21 -18.96
CA PRO A 218 -8.39 -3.26 -19.16
C PRO A 218 -7.68 -1.97 -18.72
N TRP A 219 -8.35 -0.82 -18.81
CA TRP A 219 -7.83 0.45 -18.31
C TRP A 219 -7.60 0.44 -16.79
N ALA A 220 -8.59 -0.02 -16.03
CA ALA A 220 -8.49 -0.12 -14.57
C ALA A 220 -7.44 -1.14 -14.14
N GLN A 221 -7.36 -2.28 -14.84
CA GLN A 221 -6.33 -3.30 -14.63
C GLN A 221 -4.91 -2.74 -14.88
N GLY A 222 -4.70 -2.04 -16.00
CA GLY A 222 -3.41 -1.43 -16.35
C GLY A 222 -2.96 -0.28 -15.45
N LEU A 223 -3.84 0.25 -14.60
CA LEU A 223 -3.52 1.25 -13.59
C LEU A 223 -3.54 0.71 -12.15
N ASN A 224 -3.91 -0.56 -11.92
CA ASN A 224 -4.10 -1.13 -10.58
C ASN A 224 -2.76 -1.31 -9.83
N THR A 225 -2.73 -1.08 -8.51
CA THR A 225 -1.56 -1.37 -7.66
C THR A 225 -1.99 -1.87 -6.28
N THR A 226 -1.16 -2.67 -5.60
CA THR A 226 -1.44 -3.16 -4.25
C THR A 226 -1.57 -2.03 -3.21
N GLN A 227 -0.86 -0.92 -3.41
CA GLN A 227 -0.87 0.23 -2.51
C GLN A 227 -2.15 1.07 -2.65
N SER A 228 -2.57 1.35 -3.90
CA SER A 228 -3.79 2.08 -4.25
C SER A 228 -4.60 1.23 -5.24
N PRO A 229 -5.33 0.21 -4.76
CA PRO A 229 -6.07 -0.69 -5.62
C PRO A 229 -7.21 0.03 -6.36
N ILE A 230 -7.43 -0.41 -7.61
CA ILE A 230 -8.55 -0.03 -8.46
C ILE A 230 -9.41 -1.29 -8.70
N TRP A 231 -10.72 -1.13 -8.60
CA TRP A 231 -11.69 -2.23 -8.67
C TRP A 231 -12.84 -1.92 -9.67
N VAL A 232 -13.59 -2.93 -10.23
CA VAL A 232 -14.45 -2.92 -11.49
C VAL A 232 -15.98 -3.47 -11.44
N VAL A 233 -17.13 -2.77 -11.07
CA VAL A 233 -18.55 -3.30 -10.83
C VAL A 233 -19.37 -3.51 -12.11
N ASP A 234 -20.41 -4.36 -11.98
CA ASP A 234 -21.60 -4.32 -12.81
C ASP A 234 -22.90 -3.72 -12.17
N GLN A 235 -23.18 -2.41 -12.36
CA GLN A 235 -24.47 -1.74 -12.12
C GLN A 235 -25.41 -1.80 -13.34
N TYR A 236 -25.07 -2.54 -14.40
CA TYR A 236 -25.83 -2.60 -15.65
C TYR A 236 -26.52 -3.95 -15.80
N THR A 237 -25.79 -5.05 -15.59
CA THR A 237 -26.38 -6.39 -15.47
C THR A 237 -27.38 -6.41 -14.31
N GLY A 238 -28.61 -6.84 -14.59
CA GLY A 238 -29.73 -6.82 -13.63
C GLY A 238 -30.42 -5.45 -13.46
N PHE A 239 -29.91 -4.39 -14.09
CA PHE A 239 -30.52 -3.05 -14.10
C PHE A 239 -31.34 -2.84 -15.38
N SER A 240 -32.53 -2.25 -15.26
CA SER A 240 -33.44 -2.00 -16.37
C SER A 240 -33.57 -0.50 -16.66
N GLY A 241 -33.15 -0.09 -17.86
CA GLY A 241 -33.30 1.29 -18.32
C GLY A 241 -34.75 1.78 -18.43
N SER A 242 -35.75 0.88 -18.38
CA SER A 242 -37.18 1.23 -18.42
C SER A 242 -37.91 1.08 -17.08
N ALA A 243 -37.40 0.26 -16.14
CA ALA A 243 -38.09 -0.03 -14.88
C ALA A 243 -37.37 0.51 -13.63
N ASP A 244 -36.05 0.72 -13.68
CA ASP A 244 -35.25 1.17 -12.54
C ASP A 244 -34.86 2.67 -12.62
N LEU A 245 -35.31 3.38 -13.66
CA LEU A 245 -35.11 4.82 -13.86
C LEU A 245 -36.44 5.59 -13.69
N ARG A 246 -36.35 6.88 -13.33
CA ARG A 246 -37.53 7.78 -13.22
C ARG A 246 -37.79 8.63 -14.47
N ASP A 247 -36.73 8.93 -15.21
CA ASP A 247 -36.71 9.86 -16.36
C ASP A 247 -35.85 9.32 -17.51
N GLY A 248 -35.49 8.03 -17.45
CA GLY A 248 -34.61 7.38 -18.41
C GLY A 248 -33.11 7.73 -18.28
N VAL A 249 -32.70 8.49 -17.26
CA VAL A 249 -31.28 8.71 -16.92
C VAL A 249 -30.99 8.42 -15.44
N HIS A 250 -31.83 8.90 -14.52
CA HIS A 250 -31.59 8.79 -13.09
C HIS A 250 -32.40 7.63 -12.47
N PRO A 251 -31.80 6.89 -11.51
CA PRO A 251 -32.51 5.94 -10.67
C PRO A 251 -33.86 6.42 -10.10
N ASN A 252 -34.79 5.47 -10.02
CA ASN A 252 -35.89 5.46 -9.08
C ASN A 252 -35.54 4.58 -7.86
N ASP A 253 -36.46 4.36 -6.92
CA ASP A 253 -36.16 3.62 -5.67
C ASP A 253 -35.63 2.19 -5.93
N SER A 254 -36.15 1.48 -6.93
CA SER A 254 -35.66 0.15 -7.34
C SER A 254 -34.23 0.22 -7.88
N GLY A 255 -33.95 1.21 -8.73
CA GLY A 255 -32.59 1.48 -9.21
C GLY A 255 -31.62 1.83 -8.09
N ASP A 256 -32.04 2.63 -7.11
CA ASP A 256 -31.23 2.98 -5.95
C ASP A 256 -30.96 1.78 -5.03
N VAL A 257 -31.94 0.88 -4.85
CA VAL A 257 -31.74 -0.40 -4.13
C VAL A 257 -30.71 -1.27 -4.88
N LYS A 258 -30.84 -1.42 -6.19
CA LYS A 258 -29.89 -2.18 -7.01
C LYS A 258 -28.48 -1.58 -6.93
N MET A 259 -28.34 -0.27 -7.11
CA MET A 259 -27.05 0.41 -7.02
C MET A 259 -26.41 0.26 -5.64
N ALA A 260 -27.17 0.43 -4.56
CA ALA A 260 -26.67 0.22 -3.20
C ALA A 260 -26.23 -1.23 -2.95
N ASN A 261 -26.98 -2.22 -3.46
CA ASN A 261 -26.64 -3.64 -3.31
C ASN A 261 -25.31 -4.01 -3.97
N VAL A 262 -24.98 -3.42 -5.12
CA VAL A 262 -23.69 -3.69 -5.80
C VAL A 262 -22.56 -2.80 -5.29
N TRP A 263 -22.84 -1.57 -4.85
CA TRP A 263 -21.85 -0.74 -4.16
C TRP A 263 -21.41 -1.32 -2.81
N TYR A 264 -22.33 -1.88 -2.02
CA TYR A 264 -22.07 -2.32 -0.65
C TYR A 264 -20.86 -3.27 -0.49
N PRO A 265 -20.76 -4.43 -1.18
CA PRO A 265 -19.63 -5.34 -1.01
C PRO A 265 -18.30 -4.73 -1.48
N ALA A 266 -18.33 -3.90 -2.54
CA ALA A 266 -17.18 -3.16 -3.03
C ALA A 266 -16.64 -2.16 -1.98
N VAL A 267 -17.57 -1.44 -1.34
CA VAL A 267 -17.31 -0.41 -0.34
C VAL A 267 -16.82 -1.03 0.97
N VAL A 268 -17.40 -2.15 1.42
CA VAL A 268 -16.91 -2.91 2.59
C VAL A 268 -15.50 -3.45 2.36
N ARG A 269 -15.20 -4.07 1.21
CA ARG A 269 -13.84 -4.54 0.88
C ARG A 269 -12.81 -3.40 0.88
N ALA A 270 -13.21 -2.20 0.49
CA ALA A 270 -12.35 -1.02 0.57
C ALA A 270 -12.15 -0.55 2.02
N PHE A 271 -13.20 -0.59 2.86
CA PHE A 271 -13.07 -0.31 4.30
C PHE A 271 -12.14 -1.31 4.99
N GLU A 272 -12.22 -2.59 4.65
CA GLU A 272 -11.30 -3.63 5.13
C GLU A 272 -9.85 -3.33 4.72
N ALA A 273 -9.60 -3.02 3.45
CA ALA A 273 -8.27 -2.64 2.97
C ALA A 273 -7.74 -1.38 3.68
N ALA A 274 -8.57 -0.35 3.87
CA ALA A 274 -8.19 0.86 4.60
C ALA A 274 -7.99 0.60 6.11
N ARG A 275 -8.79 -0.27 6.73
CA ARG A 275 -8.64 -0.74 8.11
C ARG A 275 -7.32 -1.49 8.27
N THR A 276 -6.98 -2.39 7.34
CA THR A 276 -5.71 -3.12 7.33
C THR A 276 -4.53 -2.17 7.16
N ASP A 277 -4.55 -1.23 6.21
CA ASP A 277 -3.52 -0.19 6.08
C ASP A 277 -3.34 0.61 7.39
N ARG A 278 -4.45 0.95 8.06
CA ARG A 278 -4.45 1.68 9.34
C ARG A 278 -4.05 0.82 10.54
N VAL A 279 -4.21 -0.50 10.49
CA VAL A 279 -3.73 -1.47 11.50
C VAL A 279 -2.26 -1.80 11.27
N VAL A 280 -1.77 -1.84 10.02
CA VAL A 280 -0.34 -1.94 9.71
C VAL A 280 0.36 -0.66 10.16
N VAL A 281 -0.10 0.52 9.74
CA VAL A 281 0.41 1.82 10.25
C VAL A 281 0.17 1.95 11.76
N GLY A 282 -0.87 1.33 12.31
CA GLY A 282 -1.15 1.25 13.74
C GLY A 282 -0.13 0.39 14.50
N LYS A 283 0.26 -0.75 13.94
CA LYS A 283 1.31 -1.63 14.45
C LYS A 283 2.71 -1.04 14.24
N GLU A 284 2.96 -0.34 13.14
CA GLU A 284 4.17 0.49 12.92
C GLU A 284 4.25 1.64 13.93
N ARG A 285 3.12 2.26 14.29
CA ARG A 285 3.03 3.33 15.30
C ARG A 285 3.08 2.80 16.72
N GLN A 286 2.55 1.61 17.00
CA GLN A 286 2.75 0.93 18.28
C GLN A 286 4.18 0.41 18.40
N HIS A 287 4.79 -0.11 17.33
CA HIS A 287 6.23 -0.35 17.28
C HIS A 287 7.01 0.94 17.52
N LYS A 288 6.65 2.08 16.89
CA LYS A 288 7.31 3.38 17.19
C LYS A 288 7.01 3.95 18.59
N GLY A 289 5.89 3.58 19.22
CA GLY A 289 5.53 3.99 20.58
C GLY A 289 6.19 3.13 21.67
N ILE A 290 6.27 1.81 21.45
CA ILE A 290 7.09 0.88 22.23
C ILE A 290 8.58 1.17 21.97
N SER A 291 8.91 1.64 20.76
CA SER A 291 10.20 2.19 20.39
C SER A 291 10.44 3.63 20.89
N ALA A 292 9.76 3.98 21.99
CA ALA A 292 10.39 4.76 23.06
C ALA A 292 11.69 4.11 23.57
N MET A 293 11.88 2.79 23.36
CA MET A 293 13.21 2.22 23.12
C MET A 293 13.52 2.18 21.61
N GLY A 294 14.19 3.23 21.10
CA GLY A 294 14.52 3.39 19.67
C GLY A 294 15.24 2.18 19.04
N GLU A 295 15.33 2.14 17.70
CA GLU A 295 16.02 1.08 16.92
C GLU A 295 17.24 0.51 17.65
N SER A 296 17.36 -0.82 17.68
CA SER A 296 18.30 -1.47 18.58
C SER A 296 19.74 -1.12 18.21
N ARG A 297 20.61 -1.19 19.23
CA ARG A 297 22.05 -0.94 19.07
C ARG A 297 22.69 -1.79 17.97
N GLN A 298 22.15 -2.98 17.69
CA GLN A 298 22.64 -3.88 16.65
C GLN A 298 22.14 -3.47 15.26
N GLU A 299 20.84 -3.17 15.11
CA GLU A 299 20.24 -2.73 13.84
C GLU A 299 20.87 -1.43 13.33
N LEU A 300 21.04 -0.43 14.20
CA LEU A 300 21.67 0.85 13.84
C LEU A 300 23.12 0.68 13.37
N VAL A 301 23.88 -0.23 13.98
CA VAL A 301 25.26 -0.53 13.59
C VAL A 301 25.30 -1.32 12.29
N ALA A 302 24.40 -2.28 12.08
CA ALA A 302 24.25 -3.00 10.82
C ALA A 302 23.87 -2.06 9.67
N TRP A 303 22.91 -1.16 9.88
CA TRP A 303 22.52 -0.14 8.92
C TRP A 303 23.68 0.80 8.57
N LEU A 304 24.40 1.34 9.56
CA LEU A 304 25.59 2.17 9.31
C LEU A 304 26.65 1.42 8.48
N ASN A 305 26.90 0.15 8.79
CA ASN A 305 27.90 -0.65 8.06
C ASN A 305 27.44 -0.96 6.63
N ASN A 306 26.16 -1.23 6.41
CA ASN A 306 25.60 -1.48 5.07
C ASN A 306 25.59 -0.20 4.21
N LEU A 307 25.10 0.91 4.75
CA LEU A 307 25.03 2.21 4.07
C LEU A 307 26.41 2.78 3.77
N LEU A 308 27.37 2.63 4.69
CA LEU A 308 28.67 3.28 4.59
C LEU A 308 29.83 2.32 4.22
N GLN A 309 29.63 1.01 4.16
CA GLN A 309 30.71 0.03 3.98
C GLN A 309 31.84 0.26 4.99
N LEU A 310 31.46 0.30 6.28
CA LEU A 310 32.34 0.45 7.44
C LEU A 310 32.36 -0.83 8.28
N ASN A 311 33.26 -0.90 9.27
CA ASN A 311 33.25 -1.94 10.30
C ASN A 311 33.11 -1.29 11.69
N ILE A 312 31.96 -0.67 11.92
CA ILE A 312 31.53 -0.24 13.26
C ILE A 312 31.03 -1.47 14.00
N THR A 313 31.49 -1.65 15.24
CA THR A 313 31.04 -2.72 16.15
C THR A 313 30.37 -2.16 17.41
N LYS A 314 30.54 -0.86 17.68
CA LYS A 314 30.00 -0.15 18.85
C LYS A 314 29.50 1.24 18.46
N VAL A 315 28.33 1.63 18.96
CA VAL A 315 27.71 2.94 18.69
C VAL A 315 28.59 4.09 19.18
N GLU A 316 29.38 3.86 20.23
CA GLU A 316 30.43 4.73 20.76
C GLU A 316 31.40 5.24 19.67
N GLN A 317 31.64 4.48 18.59
CA GLN A 317 32.47 4.91 17.46
C GLN A 317 31.85 6.07 16.65
N CYS A 318 30.55 6.33 16.79
CA CYS A 318 29.89 7.51 16.22
C CYS A 318 30.33 8.81 16.92
N GLY A 319 30.86 8.73 18.16
CA GLY A 319 31.47 9.85 18.89
C GLY A 319 32.73 10.41 18.22
N THR A 320 33.25 9.74 17.19
CA THR A 320 34.28 10.30 16.29
C THR A 320 33.73 11.39 15.36
N GLY A 321 32.41 11.48 15.18
CA GLY A 321 31.73 12.37 14.23
C GLY A 321 31.86 11.96 12.74
N ALA A 322 32.77 11.05 12.39
CA ALA A 322 33.14 10.78 11.00
C ALA A 322 32.04 10.06 10.20
N ALA A 323 31.50 8.96 10.74
CA ALA A 323 30.39 8.23 10.14
C ALA A 323 29.13 9.12 10.03
N LEU A 324 28.85 9.92 11.06
CA LEU A 324 27.71 10.83 11.10
C LEU A 324 27.79 11.88 9.98
N CYS A 325 28.96 12.50 9.76
CA CYS A 325 29.17 13.39 8.61
C CYS A 325 28.81 12.72 7.28
N GLN A 326 29.09 11.43 7.14
CA GLN A 326 28.86 10.69 5.91
C GLN A 326 27.41 10.25 5.70
N VAL A 327 26.65 9.99 6.78
CA VAL A 327 25.19 9.79 6.63
C VAL A 327 24.57 11.01 5.96
N PHE A 328 24.90 12.23 6.41
CA PHE A 328 24.40 13.45 5.77
C PHE A 328 25.03 13.72 4.40
N ASP A 329 26.25 13.23 4.13
CA ASP A 329 26.84 13.26 2.78
C ASP A 329 26.03 12.41 1.79
N SER A 330 25.49 11.26 2.23
CA SER A 330 24.58 10.45 1.40
C SER A 330 23.22 11.11 1.16
N ILE A 331 22.80 12.07 1.98
CA ILE A 331 21.55 12.82 1.75
C ILE A 331 21.80 13.98 0.78
N PHE A 332 22.85 14.77 1.02
CA PHE A 332 23.02 16.10 0.40
C PHE A 332 24.16 16.22 -0.62
N TYR A 333 25.10 15.26 -0.68
CA TYR A 333 26.29 15.27 -1.55
C TYR A 333 27.26 16.46 -1.39
N ASP A 334 26.99 17.40 -0.49
CA ASP A 334 27.69 18.68 -0.37
C ASP A 334 28.50 18.83 0.93
N VAL A 335 28.54 17.77 1.76
CA VAL A 335 29.38 17.74 2.96
C VAL A 335 30.85 17.74 2.52
N PRO A 336 31.73 18.57 3.13
CA PRO A 336 33.13 18.65 2.74
C PRO A 336 33.93 17.45 3.28
N MET A 337 33.69 16.27 2.71
CA MET A 337 34.27 14.98 3.13
C MET A 337 35.80 14.96 3.12
N SER A 338 36.44 15.81 2.32
CA SER A 338 37.91 16.03 2.35
C SER A 338 38.44 16.59 3.68
N ARG A 339 37.57 17.14 4.53
CA ARG A 339 37.88 17.64 5.89
C ARG A 339 37.54 16.63 6.99
N VAL A 340 36.80 15.57 6.67
CA VAL A 340 36.34 14.55 7.64
C VAL A 340 37.43 13.51 7.84
N LYS A 341 37.79 13.25 9.09
CA LYS A 341 38.87 12.33 9.49
C LYS A 341 38.28 11.03 10.03
N PHE A 342 38.34 9.97 9.23
CA PHE A 342 37.86 8.63 9.63
C PHE A 342 38.80 7.95 10.61
N ASN A 343 40.11 8.06 10.39
CA ASN A 343 41.14 7.46 11.26
C ASN A 343 41.47 8.39 12.45
N ALA A 344 40.47 9.06 13.02
CA ALA A 344 40.64 9.96 14.15
C ALA A 344 40.74 9.16 15.47
N ASN A 345 41.67 9.53 16.34
CA ASN A 345 41.98 8.84 17.60
C ASN A 345 42.15 9.80 18.80
N THR A 346 41.72 11.07 18.65
CA THR A 346 41.83 12.11 19.68
C THR A 346 40.59 13.00 19.68
N GLU A 347 40.15 13.44 20.85
CA GLU A 347 38.96 14.28 21.04
C GLU A 347 39.03 15.56 20.20
N TYR A 348 40.20 16.19 20.11
CA TYR A 348 40.45 17.36 19.24
C TYR A 348 40.19 17.08 17.75
N ALA A 349 40.47 15.87 17.25
CA ALA A 349 40.14 15.49 15.87
C ALA A 349 38.64 15.21 15.69
N TYR A 350 37.96 14.70 16.73
CA TYR A 350 36.51 14.50 16.71
C TYR A 350 35.74 15.83 16.70
N LEU A 351 36.21 16.85 17.44
CA LEU A 351 35.66 18.21 17.39
C LEU A 351 35.73 18.81 15.97
N GLN A 352 36.77 18.49 15.19
CA GLN A 352 36.86 18.94 13.79
C GLN A 352 35.80 18.29 12.89
N ASN A 353 35.50 17.00 13.10
CA ASN A 353 34.41 16.31 12.41
C ASN A 353 33.04 16.87 12.83
N PHE A 354 32.79 17.03 14.14
CA PHE A 354 31.54 17.64 14.61
C PHE A 354 31.35 19.08 14.13
N LYS A 355 32.43 19.85 13.93
CA LYS A 355 32.31 21.19 13.35
C LYS A 355 31.94 21.18 11.87
N VAL A 356 32.31 20.13 11.12
CA VAL A 356 31.75 19.89 9.77
C VAL A 356 30.25 19.59 9.88
N LEU A 357 29.85 18.66 10.75
CA LEU A 357 28.45 18.26 10.93
C LEU A 357 27.53 19.43 11.34
N GLN A 358 27.96 20.26 12.31
CA GLN A 358 27.25 21.48 12.71
C GLN A 358 27.04 22.46 11.55
N ASN A 359 28.06 22.63 10.70
CA ASN A 359 27.96 23.53 9.55
C ASN A 359 27.01 22.95 8.47
N THR A 360 26.95 21.62 8.30
CA THR A 360 25.96 20.94 7.46
C THR A 360 24.53 21.16 7.98
N PHE A 361 24.30 20.99 9.29
CA PHE A 361 22.98 21.22 9.90
C PHE A 361 22.52 22.67 9.73
N ALA A 362 23.42 23.64 9.97
CA ALA A 362 23.11 25.06 9.78
C ALA A 362 22.83 25.42 8.31
N LYS A 363 23.53 24.79 7.35
CA LYS A 363 23.30 25.01 5.91
C LYS A 363 21.94 24.49 5.46
N HIS A 364 21.55 23.30 5.92
CA HIS A 364 20.30 22.61 5.54
C HIS A 364 19.15 22.83 6.53
N GLN A 365 19.26 23.83 7.41
CA GLN A 365 18.21 24.27 8.36
C GLN A 365 17.68 23.15 9.27
N ILE A 366 18.55 22.24 9.69
CA ILE A 366 18.19 21.09 10.54
C ILE A 366 18.07 21.54 12.00
N ASP A 367 16.83 21.72 12.48
CA ASP A 367 16.52 22.14 13.85
C ASP A 367 16.67 21.00 14.89
N LYS A 368 17.90 20.50 15.02
CA LYS A 368 18.31 19.57 16.08
C LYS A 368 19.64 20.04 16.69
N PRO A 369 19.68 20.42 17.98
CA PRO A 369 20.93 20.83 18.62
C PRO A 369 21.88 19.64 18.78
N ILE A 370 23.09 19.77 18.22
CA ILE A 370 24.16 18.76 18.35
C ILE A 370 24.89 18.99 19.68
N ARG A 371 24.66 18.11 20.67
CA ARG A 371 25.33 18.12 21.99
C ARG A 371 26.77 17.61 21.91
N VAL A 372 27.63 18.33 21.17
CA VAL A 372 29.01 17.92 20.86
C VAL A 372 29.80 17.51 22.09
N GLU A 373 29.73 18.28 23.18
CA GLU A 373 30.45 17.99 24.44
C GLU A 373 30.05 16.66 25.11
N SER A 374 28.85 16.13 24.82
CA SER A 374 28.45 14.78 25.25
C SER A 374 28.91 13.73 24.26
N LEU A 375 28.66 13.95 22.97
CA LEU A 375 28.89 12.99 21.90
C LEU A 375 30.38 12.66 21.74
N VAL A 376 31.23 13.69 21.79
CA VAL A 376 32.69 13.61 21.59
C VAL A 376 33.40 12.77 22.66
N LYS A 377 32.76 12.57 23.82
CA LYS A 377 33.22 11.70 24.91
C LYS A 377 32.91 10.22 24.65
N CYS A 378 32.42 9.88 23.46
CA CYS A 378 32.09 8.53 22.98
C CYS A 378 31.17 7.71 23.92
N LYS A 379 30.36 8.38 24.75
CA LYS A 379 29.41 7.72 25.65
C LYS A 379 28.33 6.99 24.86
N MET A 380 28.05 5.74 25.23
CA MET A 380 27.06 4.90 24.54
C MET A 380 25.68 5.58 24.47
N GLN A 381 25.14 6.06 25.59
CA GLN A 381 23.77 6.59 25.63
C GLN A 381 23.60 7.87 24.81
N ASP A 382 24.50 8.86 24.96
CA ASP A 382 24.46 10.10 24.20
C ASP A 382 24.60 9.84 22.69
N ASN A 383 25.48 8.92 22.28
CA ASN A 383 25.67 8.58 20.87
C ASN A 383 24.55 7.70 20.31
N LEU A 384 23.88 6.88 21.13
CA LEU A 384 22.73 6.08 20.73
C LEU A 384 21.51 6.97 20.46
N GLU A 385 21.18 7.89 21.38
CA GLU A 385 20.09 8.86 21.18
C GLU A 385 20.29 9.70 19.90
N PHE A 386 21.53 10.15 19.67
CA PHE A 386 21.83 10.95 18.49
C PHE A 386 21.87 10.11 17.21
N LEU A 387 22.36 8.87 17.25
CA LEU A 387 22.33 7.96 16.10
C LEU A 387 20.90 7.57 15.71
N GLN A 388 20.01 7.33 16.69
CA GLN A 388 18.59 7.10 16.46
C GLN A 388 17.93 8.29 15.75
N PHE A 389 18.23 9.53 16.16
CA PHE A 389 17.82 10.72 15.42
C PHE A 389 18.40 10.77 14.00
N VAL A 390 19.69 10.47 13.82
CA VAL A 390 20.36 10.53 12.51
C VAL A 390 19.78 9.50 11.52
N LYS A 391 19.47 8.29 11.99
CA LYS A 391 18.75 7.26 11.24
C LYS A 391 17.33 7.71 10.89
N GLN A 392 16.55 8.15 11.87
CA GLN A 392 15.20 8.69 11.66
C GLN A 392 15.19 9.85 10.66
N TYR A 393 16.21 10.71 10.67
CA TYR A 393 16.36 11.79 9.70
C TYR A 393 16.68 11.25 8.29
N TRP A 394 17.60 10.30 8.18
CA TRP A 394 17.97 9.68 6.91
C TRP A 394 16.77 9.01 6.22
N ASP A 395 15.99 8.19 6.94
CA ASP A 395 14.80 7.51 6.42
C ASP A 395 13.75 8.47 5.82
N GLN A 396 13.71 9.73 6.29
CA GLN A 396 12.74 10.74 5.86
C GLN A 396 13.24 11.64 4.72
N HIS A 397 14.56 11.73 4.51
CA HIS A 397 15.17 12.74 3.63
C HIS A 397 16.11 12.17 2.56
N PHE A 398 16.50 10.89 2.64
CA PHE A 398 17.33 10.27 1.62
C PHE A 398 16.55 10.11 0.29
N PRO A 399 17.00 10.72 -0.82
CA PRO A 399 16.20 10.82 -2.05
C PRO A 399 16.33 9.61 -2.99
N GLY A 400 16.95 8.50 -2.56
CA GLY A 400 16.95 7.23 -3.30
C GLY A 400 17.93 7.11 -4.47
N HIS A 401 18.98 7.94 -4.55
CA HIS A 401 20.03 7.80 -5.57
C HIS A 401 21.09 6.74 -5.21
N GLU A 402 21.92 6.34 -6.17
CA GLU A 402 23.09 5.50 -5.90
C GLU A 402 24.18 6.27 -5.13
N TYR A 403 24.68 5.69 -4.02
CA TYR A 403 25.75 6.25 -3.20
C TYR A 403 26.95 5.32 -3.11
N ASP A 404 28.14 5.78 -3.51
CA ASP A 404 29.41 5.08 -3.27
C ASP A 404 30.11 5.68 -2.03
N PRO A 405 29.98 5.05 -0.84
CA PRO A 405 30.58 5.58 0.36
C PRO A 405 32.12 5.45 0.38
N VAL A 406 32.71 4.56 -0.41
CA VAL A 406 34.16 4.29 -0.42
C VAL A 406 34.87 5.32 -1.29
N ALA A 407 34.34 5.66 -2.46
CA ALA A 407 34.85 6.75 -3.30
C ALA A 407 34.74 8.11 -2.59
N ARG A 408 33.61 8.39 -1.92
CA ARG A 408 33.42 9.64 -1.15
C ARG A 408 34.45 9.79 -0.02
N ARG A 409 34.85 8.69 0.64
CA ARG A 409 35.95 8.66 1.62
C ARG A 409 37.36 8.58 1.02
N LYS A 410 37.49 8.41 -0.30
CA LYS A 410 38.76 8.06 -0.98
C LYS A 410 39.46 6.85 -0.34
N GLY A 411 38.69 5.83 0.03
CA GLY A 411 39.17 4.58 0.63
C GLY A 411 39.53 4.61 2.12
N GLN A 412 39.34 5.74 2.83
CA GLN A 412 39.56 5.76 4.29
C GLN A 412 38.50 4.95 5.05
N GLY A 413 38.83 4.45 6.25
CA GLY A 413 37.87 3.87 7.21
C GLY A 413 37.17 2.55 6.85
N GLY A 414 37.34 2.02 5.63
CA GLY A 414 36.77 0.73 5.22
C GLY A 414 37.56 -0.49 5.70
N VAL A 415 37.01 -1.69 5.47
CA VAL A 415 37.76 -2.94 5.61
C VAL A 415 38.91 -2.95 4.61
N ALA A 416 40.10 -3.40 5.03
CA ALA A 416 41.26 -3.53 4.17
C ALA A 416 41.10 -4.73 3.21
N THR A 417 40.36 -4.54 2.11
CA THR A 417 40.40 -5.45 0.96
C THR A 417 41.85 -5.55 0.48
N GLY A 418 42.37 -6.78 0.36
CA GLY A 418 43.78 -7.04 0.06
C GLY A 418 44.27 -6.26 -1.16
N ALA A 419 45.40 -5.59 -1.03
CA ALA A 419 45.92 -4.73 -2.08
C ALA A 419 46.21 -5.54 -3.36
N ALA A 420 45.46 -5.26 -4.43
CA ALA A 420 45.87 -5.64 -5.78
C ALA A 420 47.29 -5.08 -6.02
N PRO A 421 48.24 -5.87 -6.52
CA PRO A 421 49.64 -5.46 -6.59
C PRO A 421 49.78 -4.23 -7.48
N ARG A 422 50.36 -3.16 -6.94
CA ARG A 422 50.67 -1.94 -7.70
C ARG A 422 51.56 -2.30 -8.88
N ALA A 423 51.06 -2.09 -10.09
CA ALA A 423 51.88 -2.14 -11.29
C ALA A 423 52.97 -1.06 -11.18
N ALA A 424 54.22 -1.47 -10.96
CA ALA A 424 55.34 -0.56 -10.87
C ALA A 424 55.69 -0.03 -12.27
N ALA A 425 55.60 1.29 -12.44
CA ALA A 425 56.00 1.94 -13.68
C ALA A 425 57.53 2.11 -13.71
N SER A 426 58.23 1.32 -14.53
CA SER A 426 59.68 1.44 -14.74
C SER A 426 60.05 1.45 -16.22
N THR A 427 60.32 2.65 -16.74
CA THR A 427 61.35 3.00 -17.74
C THR A 427 61.72 2.00 -18.85
N ALA A 428 61.55 2.42 -20.11
CA ALA A 428 61.94 1.67 -21.30
C ALA A 428 63.47 1.56 -21.53
N ARG A 429 63.90 0.45 -22.17
CA ARG A 429 65.00 0.41 -23.18
C ARG A 429 64.94 -0.87 -24.03
N ARG A 430 65.75 -0.92 -25.10
CA ARG A 430 65.74 -1.94 -26.17
C ARG A 430 66.47 -3.25 -25.81
N ALA A 431 65.94 -4.38 -26.31
CA ALA A 431 66.54 -5.49 -27.10
C ALA A 431 68.08 -5.76 -27.10
N PRO A 432 68.60 -6.97 -27.49
CA PRO A 432 67.93 -8.03 -28.30
C PRO A 432 68.23 -9.52 -27.95
N ALA A 433 67.55 -10.44 -28.65
CA ALA A 433 67.89 -11.86 -28.95
C ALA A 433 68.08 -12.86 -27.77
N ALA A 434 67.84 -14.18 -27.88
CA ALA A 434 67.63 -15.06 -29.04
C ALA A 434 66.73 -16.29 -28.68
N SER A 435 66.48 -17.19 -29.67
CA SER A 435 66.38 -18.68 -29.59
C SER A 435 65.76 -19.36 -28.32
N ASN A 436 64.83 -20.33 -28.37
CA ASN A 436 64.54 -21.30 -29.44
C ASN A 436 63.14 -21.98 -29.33
N THR A 437 62.68 -22.55 -30.45
CA THR A 437 61.76 -23.71 -30.61
C THR A 437 60.74 -24.09 -29.51
N ALA A 438 59.44 -23.84 -29.76
CA ALA A 438 58.33 -24.81 -29.56
C ALA A 438 57.06 -24.31 -30.30
N ALA A 439 56.28 -25.22 -30.91
CA ALA A 439 55.09 -24.84 -31.70
C ALA A 439 53.77 -25.12 -30.96
N PRO A 440 52.90 -24.12 -30.75
CA PRO A 440 51.52 -24.34 -30.31
C PRO A 440 50.55 -24.45 -31.51
N ARG A 441 49.57 -25.35 -31.42
CA ARG A 441 48.54 -25.56 -32.45
C ARG A 441 47.60 -24.36 -32.57
N THR A 442 47.21 -24.02 -33.79
CA THR A 442 46.16 -23.04 -34.09
C THR A 442 44.80 -23.53 -33.58
N ARG A 443 44.33 -22.97 -32.46
CA ARG A 443 42.91 -22.97 -32.09
C ARG A 443 42.34 -21.58 -32.28
N THR A 444 41.45 -21.43 -33.25
CA THR A 444 40.64 -20.23 -33.46
C THR A 444 39.83 -19.91 -32.19
N PRO A 445 39.79 -18.66 -31.71
CA PRO A 445 38.91 -18.29 -30.61
C PRO A 445 37.45 -18.29 -31.10
N LEU A 446 36.62 -19.19 -30.56
CA LEU A 446 35.19 -19.20 -30.84
C LEU A 446 34.53 -18.05 -30.06
N ALA A 447 34.02 -17.04 -30.77
CA ALA A 447 33.44 -15.86 -30.16
C ALA A 447 32.05 -16.13 -29.55
N SER A 448 31.93 -15.95 -28.23
CA SER A 448 30.79 -15.31 -27.54
C SER A 448 29.34 -15.62 -28.00
N GLY A 449 29.00 -16.86 -28.36
CA GLY A 449 27.63 -17.22 -28.76
C GLY A 449 26.60 -17.32 -27.61
N GLY A 450 27.05 -17.46 -26.35
CA GLY A 450 26.18 -17.80 -25.22
C GLY A 450 25.58 -16.63 -24.43
N GLY A 451 25.88 -15.37 -24.78
CA GLY A 451 25.58 -14.20 -23.95
C GLY A 451 24.09 -14.00 -23.66
N ALA A 452 23.26 -13.94 -24.70
CA ALA A 452 21.82 -13.66 -24.56
C ALA A 452 21.07 -14.80 -23.83
N ALA A 453 21.32 -16.06 -24.21
CA ALA A 453 20.65 -17.21 -23.59
C ALA A 453 21.02 -17.37 -22.10
N SER A 454 22.29 -17.14 -21.74
CA SER A 454 22.71 -17.19 -20.34
C SER A 454 22.28 -15.97 -19.51
N ALA A 455 21.93 -14.85 -20.15
CA ALA A 455 21.27 -13.73 -19.49
C ALA A 455 19.78 -14.04 -19.21
N ALA A 456 19.04 -14.47 -20.24
CA ALA A 456 17.61 -14.84 -20.11
C ALA A 456 17.39 -15.92 -19.05
N LEU A 457 18.21 -16.99 -19.05
CA LEU A 457 18.15 -18.05 -18.03
C LEU A 457 18.45 -17.55 -16.61
N ARG A 458 19.23 -16.46 -16.44
CA ARG A 458 19.48 -15.84 -15.13
C ARG A 458 18.34 -14.95 -14.67
N GLU A 459 17.70 -14.24 -15.60
CA GLU A 459 16.51 -13.43 -15.36
C GLU A 459 15.33 -14.33 -14.95
N GLU A 460 15.10 -15.42 -15.68
CA GLU A 460 14.13 -16.47 -15.34
C GLU A 460 14.43 -17.12 -13.98
N ASN A 461 15.70 -17.49 -13.70
CA ASN A 461 16.10 -17.99 -12.37
C ASN A 461 15.94 -16.95 -11.24
N THR A 462 15.87 -15.66 -11.56
CA THR A 462 15.63 -14.61 -10.56
C THR A 462 14.14 -14.46 -10.31
N ALA A 463 13.32 -14.38 -11.37
CA ALA A 463 11.85 -14.34 -11.27
C ALA A 463 11.28 -15.60 -10.60
N LEU A 464 11.85 -16.78 -10.85
CA LEU A 464 11.46 -18.02 -10.16
C LEU A 464 11.80 -17.98 -8.66
N LYS A 465 12.94 -17.41 -8.25
CA LYS A 465 13.26 -17.20 -6.82
C LYS A 465 12.36 -16.13 -6.19
N GLU A 466 12.06 -15.08 -6.95
CA GLU A 466 10.98 -14.10 -6.79
C GLU A 466 9.69 -14.78 -6.30
N THR A 467 9.23 -15.68 -7.17
CA THR A 467 7.97 -16.42 -7.06
C THR A 467 8.00 -17.41 -5.90
N VAL A 468 9.06 -18.21 -5.75
CA VAL A 468 9.22 -19.14 -4.61
C VAL A 468 9.19 -18.38 -3.29
N THR A 469 9.93 -17.28 -3.15
CA THR A 469 9.91 -16.44 -1.94
C THR A 469 8.52 -15.87 -1.64
N GLY A 470 7.71 -15.62 -2.67
CA GLY A 470 6.29 -15.27 -2.53
C GLY A 470 5.44 -16.43 -2.02
N LEU A 471 5.54 -17.59 -2.68
CA LEU A 471 4.79 -18.80 -2.33
C LEU A 471 5.14 -19.34 -0.93
N GLU A 472 6.40 -19.20 -0.49
CA GLU A 472 6.81 -19.55 0.88
C GLU A 472 6.14 -18.64 1.92
N ARG A 473 6.07 -17.33 1.67
CA ARG A 473 5.35 -16.39 2.56
C ARG A 473 3.85 -16.66 2.59
N GLU A 474 3.25 -17.06 1.46
CA GLU A 474 1.84 -17.45 1.41
C GLU A 474 1.59 -18.78 2.13
N ARG A 475 2.44 -19.80 1.91
CA ARG A 475 2.46 -21.07 2.67
C ARG A 475 2.50 -20.79 4.17
N ASP A 476 3.47 -19.99 4.64
CA ASP A 476 3.67 -19.74 6.07
C ASP A 476 2.51 -18.94 6.67
N PHE A 477 1.91 -18.01 5.90
CA PHE A 477 0.70 -17.27 6.28
C PHE A 477 -0.54 -18.16 6.41
N TYR A 478 -0.75 -19.12 5.50
CA TYR A 478 -1.86 -20.07 5.60
C TYR A 478 -1.62 -21.13 6.69
N PHE A 479 -0.40 -21.67 6.79
CA PHE A 479 0.00 -22.61 7.84
C PHE A 479 -0.20 -22.02 9.25
N SER A 480 0.25 -20.79 9.49
CA SER A 480 0.04 -20.10 10.77
C SER A 480 -1.46 -20.02 11.13
N LYS A 481 -2.32 -19.76 10.16
CA LYS A 481 -3.78 -19.67 10.37
C LYS A 481 -4.42 -21.02 10.65
N LEU A 482 -3.96 -22.08 10.00
CA LEU A 482 -4.45 -23.42 10.27
C LEU A 482 -4.01 -23.87 11.67
N ARG A 483 -2.78 -23.52 12.09
CA ARG A 483 -2.28 -23.75 13.46
C ARG A 483 -3.02 -22.92 14.52
N ASP A 484 -3.36 -21.66 14.25
CA ASP A 484 -4.23 -20.84 15.11
C ASP A 484 -5.58 -21.54 15.36
N ILE A 485 -6.20 -22.08 14.30
CA ILE A 485 -7.51 -22.78 14.38
C ILE A 485 -7.36 -24.12 15.11
N GLU A 486 -6.30 -24.88 14.82
CA GLU A 486 -6.00 -26.14 15.48
C GLU A 486 -5.84 -25.96 17.00
N LEU A 487 -5.08 -24.94 17.44
CA LEU A 487 -4.89 -24.61 18.85
C LEU A 487 -6.21 -24.22 19.53
N LEU A 488 -7.08 -23.45 18.86
CA LEU A 488 -8.40 -23.10 19.39
C LEU A 488 -9.32 -24.32 19.53
N ILE A 489 -9.22 -25.30 18.63
CA ILE A 489 -9.97 -26.57 18.72
C ILE A 489 -9.42 -27.44 19.86
N GLN A 490 -8.09 -27.57 19.96
CA GLN A 490 -7.42 -28.31 21.04
C GLN A 490 -7.82 -27.74 22.42
N GLN A 491 -7.79 -26.41 22.59
CA GLN A 491 -8.22 -25.73 23.82
C GLN A 491 -9.72 -25.92 24.12
N ALA A 492 -10.59 -25.92 23.11
CA ALA A 492 -12.02 -26.18 23.30
C ALA A 492 -12.32 -27.62 23.73
N MET A 493 -11.60 -28.60 23.15
CA MET A 493 -11.75 -30.03 23.49
C MET A 493 -11.13 -30.37 24.86
N GLU A 494 -10.05 -29.70 25.26
CA GLU A 494 -9.49 -29.81 26.63
C GLU A 494 -10.44 -29.22 27.68
N ALA A 495 -11.12 -28.12 27.35
CA ALA A 495 -12.07 -27.46 28.25
C ALA A 495 -13.41 -28.21 28.44
N ASP A 496 -13.87 -28.95 27.42
CA ASP A 496 -15.04 -29.83 27.51
C ASP A 496 -14.80 -31.18 26.77
N PRO A 497 -14.32 -32.21 27.48
CA PRO A 497 -14.03 -33.53 26.90
C PRO A 497 -15.25 -34.32 26.38
N GLU A 498 -16.49 -33.85 26.55
CA GLU A 498 -17.64 -34.46 25.87
C GLU A 498 -17.69 -34.02 24.38
N LEU A 499 -17.11 -32.87 24.02
CA LEU A 499 -17.01 -32.39 22.63
C LEU A 499 -16.13 -33.26 21.72
N GLU A 500 -15.30 -34.15 22.29
CA GLU A 500 -14.55 -35.14 21.51
C GLU A 500 -15.40 -36.37 21.12
N LYS A 501 -16.50 -36.63 21.84
CA LYS A 501 -17.35 -37.82 21.65
C LYS A 501 -18.53 -37.56 20.71
N ASP A 502 -18.87 -36.30 20.47
CA ASP A 502 -19.88 -35.88 19.52
C ASP A 502 -19.25 -35.68 18.13
N GLU A 503 -19.92 -36.10 17.04
CA GLU A 503 -19.49 -35.80 15.67
C GLU A 503 -19.89 -34.37 15.25
N GLY A 504 -19.82 -33.45 16.22
CA GLY A 504 -20.14 -32.04 16.06
C GLY A 504 -19.11 -31.27 15.24
N LEU A 505 -19.37 -29.98 15.08
CA LEU A 505 -18.61 -29.09 14.19
C LEU A 505 -17.09 -29.11 14.44
N LEU A 506 -16.64 -29.21 15.69
CA LEU A 506 -15.21 -29.22 16.03
C LEU A 506 -14.49 -30.46 15.48
N LYS A 507 -15.10 -31.66 15.62
CA LYS A 507 -14.52 -32.91 15.10
C LYS A 507 -14.49 -32.91 13.57
N GLN A 508 -15.52 -32.34 12.94
CA GLN A 508 -15.55 -32.16 11.47
C GLN A 508 -14.43 -31.22 10.98
N ILE A 509 -14.14 -30.11 11.69
CA ILE A 509 -13.02 -29.23 11.34
C ILE A 509 -11.67 -29.92 11.61
N GLN A 510 -11.53 -30.64 12.73
CA GLN A 510 -10.31 -31.42 13.02
C GLN A 510 -10.00 -32.45 11.91
N ASN A 511 -11.02 -33.15 11.41
CA ASN A 511 -10.87 -34.08 10.29
C ASN A 511 -10.43 -33.40 8.98
N ILE A 512 -10.80 -32.14 8.75
CA ILE A 512 -10.34 -31.35 7.60
C ILE A 512 -8.88 -30.89 7.80
N LEU A 513 -8.50 -30.47 9.01
CA LEU A 513 -7.13 -30.02 9.30
C LEU A 513 -6.09 -31.15 9.16
N TYR A 514 -6.47 -32.39 9.45
CA TYR A 514 -5.61 -33.57 9.34
C TYR A 514 -5.87 -34.43 8.08
N SER A 515 -6.70 -33.98 7.13
CA SER A 515 -6.90 -34.74 5.88
C SER A 515 -5.71 -34.60 4.94
N THR A 516 -5.17 -35.74 4.48
CA THR A 516 -4.07 -35.82 3.51
C THR A 516 -4.56 -36.32 2.14
N GLU A 517 -4.06 -35.77 1.03
CA GLU A 517 -4.31 -36.33 -0.30
C GLU A 517 -3.57 -37.66 -0.51
N GLU A 518 -4.15 -38.58 -1.30
CA GLU A 518 -3.49 -39.84 -1.67
C GLU A 518 -2.20 -39.55 -2.46
N GLY A 519 -1.05 -39.89 -1.86
CA GLY A 519 0.28 -39.65 -2.43
C GLY A 519 1.11 -38.58 -1.69
N PHE A 520 0.54 -37.90 -0.68
CA PHE A 520 1.30 -36.95 0.14
C PHE A 520 2.07 -37.69 1.27
N GLU A 521 3.21 -38.29 0.93
CA GLU A 521 4.09 -38.91 1.94
C GLU A 521 4.68 -37.85 2.88
N ILE A 522 4.31 -37.92 4.16
CA ILE A 522 5.00 -37.20 5.24
C ILE A 522 6.41 -37.78 5.36
N PRO A 523 7.50 -37.00 5.20
CA PRO A 523 8.85 -37.49 5.46
C PRO A 523 8.93 -37.97 6.91
N PRO A 524 9.53 -39.14 7.20
CA PRO A 524 9.53 -39.71 8.55
C PRO A 524 10.14 -38.71 9.54
N GLU A 525 9.47 -38.53 10.67
CA GLU A 525 9.80 -37.51 11.66
C GLU A 525 11.28 -37.60 12.08
N ALA A 526 11.99 -36.49 11.92
CA ALA A 526 13.30 -36.35 12.54
C ALA A 526 13.09 -36.11 14.04
N GLU A 527 13.12 -37.18 14.83
CA GLU A 527 13.08 -37.13 16.29
C GLU A 527 14.11 -36.10 16.81
N GLY A 528 13.63 -34.98 17.37
CA GLY A 528 14.48 -33.94 17.96
C GLY A 528 14.49 -32.59 17.23
N ALA A 529 13.35 -31.90 17.22
CA ALA A 529 13.30 -30.44 17.25
C ALA A 529 12.47 -30.03 18.48
N GLU A 530 13.09 -29.30 19.42
CA GLU A 530 12.53 -29.07 20.76
C GLU A 530 11.44 -27.97 20.78
N GLU A 531 10.65 -27.93 21.86
CA GLU A 531 9.65 -26.88 22.09
C GLU A 531 10.30 -25.50 22.30
N GLU A 532 10.50 -24.71 21.25
CA GLU A 532 10.81 -23.28 21.40
C GLU A 532 9.56 -22.49 21.84
N THR A 533 9.24 -22.55 23.14
CA THR A 533 8.27 -21.67 23.78
C THR A 533 8.86 -20.26 23.96
N PHE A 534 8.29 -19.23 23.32
CA PHE A 534 8.33 -17.83 23.78
C PHE A 534 7.23 -16.95 23.18
#